data_AF-A0A4W6F9J5-F1
#
_entry.id   AF-A0A4W6F9J5-F1
#
_cell.length_a   1.000
_cell.length_b   1.000
_cell.length_c   1.000
_cell.angle_alpha   90.00
_cell.angle_beta   90.00
_cell.angle_gamma   90.00
#
_symmetry.space_group_name_H-M   'P 1'
#
loop_
_entity.id
_entity.type
_entity.pdbx_description
1 polymer ?
#
loop_
_entity_poly.entity_id
_entity_poly.type
_entity_poly.pdbx_seq_one_letter_code
_entity_poly.pdbx_strand_id
1 'polypeptide(L)'
;MLSSSPLLLLLLPLLPPSLGCHTSSFTECQLLPFVPGHNLAGEGFDVVKMQTSGASVVDVKSFMVGGAQGNCTVCFNHLLNQVQQVFSQTQVKETLTLKVFESSQSVMKEMSSSLGTSWKVGLSIAGLGGFAVGGSHSVSSQFAESHSRKDKFSFTTHNFNCNFRLHSRPPLSKEFKVSLKNLPSTYHHKNTSAFQHFISIYGTHFIRRVHLGGRVHSMTAIRTCEAAMSKLSVRTVSNCLSVEASATIKGVTAKASSEFCHKKSKSLKTGVLGGDGNVGDILFNPNGAAGYKKWLHSLSRVPGVVSYQISPLHLLVSNNPILKSSLRDAISDYIRKSAKALHCSPSCKIGNQNQNCACQCKGHHMVDSNCCPAEPGVARLNVTVVQAQGLWGDYFSKTDGYVKVFYGGQSATTPVIWNDDFPRWNYLVRFQTVNLRHRVPVIFEVWDRDNVWDDDLLGKVSVIPTMGRNVHKTFKLKHGSLFVKLSAVCAPSLQGSLCENYVASPDYQVLLCDGATWLAC
;
A
#
# COMPACT_ATOMS: atom_id res chain seq x y z
N MET A 1 17.62 -3.75 73.91
CA MET A 1 17.59 -2.44 73.23
C MET A 1 18.94 -2.24 72.56
N LEU A 2 18.90 -2.22 71.22
CA LEU A 2 19.88 -1.71 70.22
C LEU A 2 21.38 -1.86 70.52
N SER A 3 21.96 -2.91 69.94
CA SER A 3 23.40 -3.11 69.72
C SER A 3 23.82 -2.42 68.42
N SER A 4 24.89 -1.64 68.52
CA SER A 4 25.53 -0.83 67.47
C SER A 4 26.33 -1.68 66.48
N SER A 5 25.96 -1.61 65.19
CA SER A 5 26.74 -2.14 64.06
C SER A 5 27.59 -1.03 63.41
N PRO A 6 28.87 -1.27 63.08
CA PRO A 6 29.71 -0.28 62.42
C PRO A 6 29.40 -0.23 60.90
N LEU A 7 29.21 0.98 60.38
CA LEU A 7 29.05 1.25 58.95
C LEU A 7 30.38 1.01 58.23
N LEU A 8 30.43 -0.03 57.40
CA LEU A 8 31.52 -0.27 56.45
C LEU A 8 31.34 0.70 55.27
N LEU A 9 32.14 1.77 55.21
CA LEU A 9 32.23 2.64 54.03
C LEU A 9 32.88 1.87 52.87
N LEU A 10 32.06 1.30 51.98
CA LEU A 10 32.51 0.89 50.65
C LEU A 10 32.84 2.15 49.84
N LEU A 11 34.13 2.41 49.62
CA LEU A 11 34.60 3.28 48.55
C LEU A 11 34.16 2.68 47.21
N LEU A 12 33.08 3.21 46.63
CA LEU A 12 32.78 3.00 45.22
C LEU A 12 33.97 3.53 44.40
N PRO A 13 34.55 2.75 43.48
CA PRO A 13 35.51 3.29 42.53
C PRO A 13 34.76 4.34 41.70
N LEU A 14 35.21 5.58 41.76
CA LEU A 14 34.80 6.65 40.86
C LEU A 14 35.00 6.13 39.44
N LEU A 15 33.91 5.74 38.77
CA LEU A 15 33.87 5.62 37.33
C LEU A 15 34.46 6.92 36.76
N PRO A 16 35.35 6.87 35.76
CA PRO A 16 35.89 8.08 35.15
C PRO A 16 34.71 8.97 34.74
N PRO A 17 34.76 10.29 35.01
CA PRO A 17 33.67 11.18 34.67
C PRO A 17 33.33 10.94 33.20
N SER A 18 32.12 10.43 32.94
CA SER A 18 31.58 10.42 31.59
C SER A 18 31.78 11.82 31.06
N LEU A 19 32.63 11.99 30.03
CA LEU A 19 32.91 13.27 29.39
C LEU A 19 31.60 13.81 28.81
N GLY A 20 30.82 14.43 29.69
CA GLY A 20 29.53 15.00 29.41
C GLY A 20 29.69 16.25 28.58
N CYS A 21 28.59 16.63 27.95
CA CYS A 21 28.47 17.92 27.29
C CYS A 21 28.82 19.06 28.23
N HIS A 22 29.69 19.97 27.80
CA HIS A 22 30.08 21.14 28.58
C HIS A 22 29.98 22.41 27.72
N THR A 23 29.95 23.56 28.38
CA THR A 23 29.96 24.86 27.71
C THR A 23 31.39 25.26 27.38
N SER A 24 31.63 25.64 26.15
CA SER A 24 32.92 26.09 25.63
C SER A 24 32.87 27.57 25.23
N SER A 25 34.03 28.22 25.24
CA SER A 25 34.18 29.65 24.94
C SER A 25 34.01 29.95 23.45
N PHE A 26 33.64 31.18 23.10
CA PHE A 26 33.44 31.60 21.71
C PHE A 26 34.60 31.28 20.77
N THR A 27 35.83 31.53 21.21
CA THR A 27 37.03 31.30 20.40
C THR A 27 37.21 29.81 20.08
N GLU A 28 36.95 28.94 21.04
CA GLU A 28 37.03 27.48 20.87
C GLU A 28 35.86 26.96 20.02
N CYS A 29 34.67 27.52 20.20
CA CYS A 29 33.49 27.25 19.38
C CYS A 29 33.67 27.63 17.90
N GLN A 30 34.53 28.59 17.56
CA GLN A 30 34.81 28.88 16.14
C GLN A 30 35.65 27.80 15.44
N LEU A 31 36.43 27.03 16.21
CA LEU A 31 37.38 26.04 15.68
C LEU A 31 36.80 24.62 15.63
N LEU A 32 35.74 24.35 16.40
CA LEU A 32 35.17 23.01 16.52
C LEU A 32 34.17 22.68 15.40
N PRO A 33 34.18 21.46 14.86
CA PRO A 33 33.20 21.05 13.85
C PRO A 33 31.81 20.88 14.46
N PHE A 34 30.78 21.16 13.66
CA PHE A 34 29.39 20.88 14.04
C PHE A 34 29.08 19.39 13.99
N VAL A 35 28.11 18.96 14.81
CA VAL A 35 27.54 17.61 14.69
C VAL A 35 26.99 17.37 13.27
N PRO A 36 27.25 16.20 12.66
CA PRO A 36 26.69 15.86 11.37
C PRO A 36 25.16 15.98 11.33
N GLY A 37 24.64 16.54 10.24
CA GLY A 37 23.21 16.79 10.05
C GLY A 37 22.62 17.95 10.86
N HIS A 38 23.43 18.76 11.54
CA HIS A 38 22.95 19.96 12.25
C HIS A 38 22.09 20.89 11.38
N ASN A 39 22.42 21.01 10.09
CA ASN A 39 21.74 21.86 9.11
C ASN A 39 20.38 21.33 8.63
N LEU A 40 20.00 20.09 8.97
CA LEU A 40 18.68 19.52 8.67
C LEU A 40 17.61 20.08 9.62
N ALA A 41 18.02 20.54 10.81
CA ALA A 41 17.14 21.34 11.66
C ALA A 41 16.94 22.71 10.99
N GLY A 42 15.71 23.22 10.96
CA GLY A 42 15.43 24.51 10.33
C GLY A 42 15.40 24.50 8.80
N GLU A 43 15.49 23.33 8.16
CA GLU A 43 15.24 23.19 6.73
C GLU A 43 13.75 23.31 6.42
N GLY A 44 13.43 23.86 5.25
CA GLY A 44 12.07 23.90 4.72
C GLY A 44 11.55 22.50 4.38
N PHE A 45 10.23 22.31 4.49
CA PHE A 45 9.58 21.01 4.38
C PHE A 45 8.25 21.12 3.63
N ASP A 46 8.05 20.28 2.62
CA ASP A 46 6.77 20.14 1.93
C ASP A 46 5.95 19.00 2.54
N VAL A 47 4.90 19.35 3.28
CA VAL A 47 4.03 18.38 3.95
C VAL A 47 3.22 17.51 3.00
N VAL A 48 2.96 17.97 1.78
CA VAL A 48 2.19 17.23 0.76
C VAL A 48 3.06 16.14 0.13
N LYS A 49 4.32 16.45 -0.13
CA LYS A 49 5.31 15.52 -0.71
C LYS A 49 6.06 14.70 0.35
N MET A 50 6.02 15.13 1.61
CA MET A 50 6.76 14.53 2.73
C MET A 50 8.27 14.54 2.51
N GLN A 51 8.78 15.64 1.98
CA GLN A 51 10.18 15.81 1.61
C GLN A 51 10.71 17.14 2.13
N THR A 52 12.01 17.16 2.44
CA THR A 52 12.71 18.40 2.74
C THR A 52 12.97 19.17 1.43
N SER A 53 12.99 20.49 1.52
CA SER A 53 13.13 21.37 0.35
C SER A 53 14.59 21.66 -0.04
N GLY A 54 15.56 21.32 0.80
CA GLY A 54 16.95 21.75 0.69
C GLY A 54 17.21 23.18 1.15
N ALA A 55 16.18 24.02 1.24
CA ALA A 55 16.32 25.43 1.59
C ALA A 55 16.41 25.65 3.10
N SER A 56 17.43 26.40 3.55
CA SER A 56 17.58 26.78 4.96
C SER A 56 16.62 27.92 5.33
N VAL A 57 15.60 27.60 6.13
CA VAL A 57 14.65 28.60 6.67
C VAL A 57 15.23 29.28 7.92
N VAL A 58 16.02 28.52 8.68
CA VAL A 58 16.58 28.97 9.96
C VAL A 58 18.12 28.92 9.90
N ASP A 59 18.76 29.94 10.46
CA ASP A 59 20.21 30.05 10.59
C ASP A 59 20.69 29.26 11.81
N VAL A 60 20.91 27.96 11.58
CA VAL A 60 21.43 27.06 12.59
C VAL A 60 22.90 27.37 12.94
N LYS A 61 23.70 27.78 11.96
CA LYS A 61 25.15 27.98 12.13
C LYS A 61 25.42 29.11 13.10
N SER A 62 24.83 30.29 12.89
CA SER A 62 25.03 31.43 13.79
C SER A 62 24.54 31.16 15.22
N PHE A 63 23.52 30.33 15.38
CA PHE A 63 23.02 29.92 16.69
C PHE A 63 23.96 28.96 17.41
N MET A 64 24.60 28.02 16.69
CA MET A 64 25.50 27.04 17.30
C MET A 64 26.80 27.67 17.82
N VAL A 65 27.31 28.72 17.17
CA VAL A 65 28.50 29.46 17.63
C VAL A 65 28.16 30.50 18.72
N GLY A 66 27.08 30.28 19.48
CA GLY A 66 26.71 31.10 20.64
C GLY A 66 26.03 32.43 20.34
N GLY A 67 25.70 32.73 19.07
CA GLY A 67 25.09 33.99 18.68
C GLY A 67 25.88 35.20 19.21
N ALA A 68 25.18 36.23 19.70
CA ALA A 68 25.81 37.44 20.24
C ALA A 68 26.46 37.25 21.64
N GLN A 69 26.20 36.13 22.33
CA GLN A 69 26.71 35.85 23.68
C GLN A 69 27.95 34.95 23.69
N GLY A 70 28.31 34.38 22.54
CA GLY A 70 29.60 33.75 22.28
C GLY A 70 29.78 32.29 22.73
N ASN A 71 29.11 31.81 23.78
CA ASN A 71 29.38 30.44 24.27
C ASN A 71 28.59 29.36 23.53
N CYS A 72 29.17 28.17 23.32
CA CYS A 72 28.49 27.02 22.72
C CYS A 72 28.55 25.76 23.60
N THR A 73 27.70 24.78 23.30
CA THR A 73 27.74 23.46 23.97
C THR A 73 28.51 22.47 23.11
N VAL A 74 29.53 21.85 23.69
CA VAL A 74 30.38 20.88 23.03
C VAL A 74 30.28 19.53 23.74
N CYS A 75 30.29 18.44 22.98
CA CYS A 75 30.26 17.10 23.51
C CYS A 75 31.23 16.22 22.75
N PHE A 76 31.76 15.22 23.44
CA PHE A 76 32.56 14.19 22.80
C PHE A 76 31.65 13.23 22.03
N ASN A 77 31.81 13.18 20.70
CA ASN A 77 31.09 12.24 19.86
C ASN A 77 31.88 10.93 19.79
N HIS A 78 31.47 9.93 20.58
CA HIS A 78 32.06 8.60 20.58
C HIS A 78 32.01 7.88 19.23
N LEU A 79 31.05 8.21 18.34
CA LEU A 79 30.96 7.60 17.00
C LEU A 79 32.05 8.07 16.05
N LEU A 80 32.59 9.28 16.28
CA LEU A 80 33.61 9.91 15.45
C LEU A 80 34.92 10.16 16.21
N ASN A 81 34.98 9.80 17.49
CA ASN A 81 36.11 10.00 18.39
C ASN A 81 36.64 11.44 18.39
N GLN A 82 35.73 12.43 18.39
CA GLN A 82 36.06 13.86 18.30
C GLN A 82 35.10 14.73 19.11
N VAL A 83 35.57 15.88 19.57
CA VAL A 83 34.72 16.91 20.22
C VAL A 83 33.98 17.70 19.15
N GLN A 84 32.66 17.85 19.31
CA GLN A 84 31.82 18.57 18.36
C GLN A 84 30.82 19.47 19.07
N GLN A 85 30.40 20.52 18.37
CA GLN A 85 29.27 21.35 18.81
C GLN A 85 27.96 20.60 18.61
N VAL A 86 27.12 20.51 19.65
CA VAL A 86 25.85 19.77 19.60
C VAL A 86 24.70 20.51 20.28
N PHE A 87 23.47 20.05 20.01
CA PHE A 87 22.24 20.55 20.64
C PHE A 87 21.74 19.72 21.83
N SER A 88 22.05 18.42 21.91
CA SER A 88 21.62 17.52 23.01
C SER A 88 22.27 16.13 22.90
N GLN A 89 22.10 15.29 23.92
CA GLN A 89 22.62 13.91 24.00
C GLN A 89 22.02 12.95 22.96
N THR A 90 22.83 11.96 22.59
CA THR A 90 22.55 10.93 21.58
C THR A 90 22.12 9.61 22.21
N GLN A 91 21.04 8.99 21.73
CA GLN A 91 20.68 7.60 22.07
C GLN A 91 20.23 6.86 20.82
N VAL A 92 20.98 5.84 20.42
CA VAL A 92 20.65 5.00 19.25
C VAL A 92 19.68 3.92 19.69
N LYS A 93 18.55 3.81 18.98
CA LYS A 93 17.60 2.70 19.11
C LYS A 93 17.26 2.20 17.71
N GLU A 94 17.43 0.91 17.48
CA GLU A 94 17.05 0.23 16.24
C GLU A 94 15.62 -0.29 16.36
N THR A 95 14.78 -0.05 15.35
CA THR A 95 13.41 -0.56 15.32
C THR A 95 13.04 -0.99 13.92
N LEU A 96 12.55 -2.23 13.77
CA LEU A 96 11.92 -2.73 12.54
C LEU A 96 10.39 -2.69 12.72
N THR A 97 9.69 -1.97 11.83
CA THR A 97 8.23 -1.94 11.80
C THR A 97 7.71 -2.47 10.48
N LEU A 98 6.72 -3.35 10.56
CA LEU A 98 6.02 -3.94 9.42
C LEU A 98 4.57 -3.46 9.39
N LYS A 99 4.08 -3.02 8.23
CA LYS A 99 2.66 -2.71 8.00
C LYS A 99 2.19 -3.28 6.68
N VAL A 100 0.93 -3.70 6.62
CA VAL A 100 0.28 -4.21 5.41
C VAL A 100 -0.92 -3.32 5.10
N PHE A 101 -1.07 -2.95 3.83
CA PHE A 101 -2.11 -2.07 3.30
C PHE A 101 -2.83 -2.79 2.16
N GLU A 102 -4.16 -2.74 2.19
CA GLU A 102 -5.00 -3.39 1.18
C GLU A 102 -5.28 -2.48 -0.02
N SER A 103 -4.99 -1.18 0.09
CA SER A 103 -5.31 -0.19 -0.94
C SER A 103 -4.37 1.03 -0.90
N SER A 104 -4.30 1.76 -2.02
CA SER A 104 -3.60 3.05 -2.07
C SER A 104 -4.15 4.09 -1.09
N GLN A 105 -5.47 4.10 -0.84
CA GLN A 105 -6.13 5.00 0.11
C GLN A 105 -5.66 4.73 1.54
N SER A 106 -5.50 3.45 1.92
CA SER A 106 -4.99 3.09 3.24
C SER A 106 -3.54 3.54 3.46
N VAL A 107 -2.70 3.50 2.41
CA VAL A 107 -1.33 4.06 2.42
C VAL A 107 -1.37 5.58 2.62
N MET A 108 -2.21 6.28 1.84
CA MET A 108 -2.34 7.73 1.95
C MET A 108 -2.87 8.17 3.33
N LYS A 109 -3.82 7.40 3.88
CA LYS A 109 -4.38 7.62 5.23
C LYS A 109 -3.29 7.47 6.30
N GLU A 110 -2.48 6.42 6.23
CA GLU A 110 -1.34 6.22 7.12
C GLU A 110 -0.36 7.39 7.03
N MET A 111 0.04 7.78 5.82
CA MET A 111 0.99 8.88 5.60
C MET A 111 0.47 10.22 6.13
N SER A 112 -0.83 10.48 5.98
CA SER A 112 -1.48 11.64 6.57
C SER A 112 -1.53 11.60 8.09
N SER A 113 -1.68 10.42 8.68
CA SER A 113 -1.77 10.24 10.14
C SER A 113 -0.42 10.32 10.85
N SER A 114 0.68 9.96 10.17
CA SER A 114 2.01 9.86 10.77
C SER A 114 2.61 11.21 11.19
N LEU A 115 2.11 12.32 10.65
CA LEU A 115 2.56 13.68 10.97
C LEU A 115 2.02 14.23 12.31
N GLY A 116 1.09 13.53 12.96
CA GLY A 116 0.39 14.00 14.15
C GLY A 116 -0.54 15.19 13.87
N THR A 117 -0.98 15.90 14.92
CA THR A 117 -1.92 17.03 14.82
C THR A 117 -1.25 18.40 14.79
N SER A 118 -0.01 18.50 15.28
CA SER A 118 0.67 19.78 15.52
C SER A 118 1.05 20.54 14.26
N TRP A 119 1.25 19.85 13.13
CA TRP A 119 1.58 20.51 11.87
C TRP A 119 0.41 21.35 11.33
N LYS A 120 -0.84 21.01 11.67
CA LYS A 120 -2.04 21.73 11.22
C LYS A 120 -2.28 23.05 11.95
N VAL A 121 -1.55 23.30 13.04
CA VAL A 121 -1.80 24.44 13.93
C VAL A 121 -1.64 25.77 13.19
N GLY A 122 -2.68 26.61 13.24
CA GLY A 122 -2.68 27.92 12.58
C GLY A 122 -2.99 27.89 11.09
N LEU A 123 -3.20 26.73 10.47
CA LEU A 123 -3.61 26.61 9.07
C LEU A 123 -5.12 26.54 8.90
N SER A 124 -5.63 27.14 7.83
CA SER A 124 -7.05 27.18 7.48
C SER A 124 -7.44 25.93 6.69
N ILE A 125 -7.24 24.73 7.27
CA ILE A 125 -7.47 23.43 6.60
C ILE A 125 -8.55 22.58 7.31
N ALA A 126 -9.45 23.23 8.03
CA ALA A 126 -10.64 22.60 8.60
C ALA A 126 -11.57 22.04 7.50
N GLY A 127 -12.38 21.03 7.84
CA GLY A 127 -13.35 20.42 6.91
C GLY A 127 -12.79 19.36 5.95
N LEU A 128 -11.48 19.05 6.02
CA LEU A 128 -10.86 17.98 5.22
C LEU A 128 -11.01 16.57 5.82
N GLY A 129 -12.11 16.32 6.53
CA GLY A 129 -12.48 14.97 6.97
C GLY A 129 -12.70 14.09 5.76
N GLY A 130 -12.07 12.91 5.71
CA GLY A 130 -12.15 12.03 4.54
C GLY A 130 -11.16 12.35 3.41
N PHE A 131 -10.18 13.21 3.63
CA PHE A 131 -9.08 13.48 2.69
C PHE A 131 -7.72 13.14 3.28
N ALA A 132 -6.83 12.62 2.43
CA ALA A 132 -5.41 12.56 2.68
C ALA A 132 -4.82 13.91 2.31
N VAL A 133 -4.14 14.53 3.26
CA VAL A 133 -3.63 15.89 3.15
C VAL A 133 -2.11 15.89 3.28
N GLY A 134 -1.62 15.41 4.42
CA GLY A 134 -0.19 15.19 4.62
C GLY A 134 0.26 13.96 3.83
N GLY A 135 1.29 14.10 3.01
CA GLY A 135 1.85 13.00 2.22
C GLY A 135 0.96 12.48 1.10
N SER A 136 -0.10 13.20 0.70
CA SER A 136 -0.99 12.79 -0.40
C SER A 136 -0.24 12.61 -1.74
N HIS A 137 0.86 13.32 -1.92
CA HIS A 137 1.76 13.21 -3.08
C HIS A 137 3.16 12.72 -2.70
N SER A 138 3.30 12.05 -1.55
CA SER A 138 4.54 11.36 -1.22
C SER A 138 4.88 10.29 -2.25
N VAL A 139 6.16 9.96 -2.40
CA VAL A 139 6.64 8.91 -3.30
C VAL A 139 5.90 7.59 -3.03
N SER A 140 5.73 7.22 -1.75
CA SER A 140 4.98 6.03 -1.36
C SER A 140 3.50 6.08 -1.78
N SER A 141 2.85 7.23 -1.67
CA SER A 141 1.44 7.40 -2.08
C SER A 141 1.27 7.32 -3.59
N GLN A 142 2.17 7.93 -4.37
CA GLN A 142 2.17 7.85 -5.83
C GLN A 142 2.49 6.43 -6.31
N PHE A 143 3.44 5.76 -5.65
CA PHE A 143 3.76 4.36 -5.93
C PHE A 143 2.57 3.44 -5.69
N ALA A 144 1.90 3.57 -4.54
CA ALA A 144 0.71 2.79 -4.24
C ALA A 144 -0.43 3.04 -5.23
N GLU A 145 -0.70 4.31 -5.53
CA GLU A 145 -1.73 4.71 -6.49
C GLU A 145 -1.45 4.15 -7.90
N SER A 146 -0.22 4.29 -8.39
CA SER A 146 0.15 3.81 -9.73
C SER A 146 0.03 2.30 -9.89
N HIS A 147 0.29 1.52 -8.83
CA HIS A 147 0.13 0.07 -8.85
C HIS A 147 -1.32 -0.35 -8.70
N SER A 148 -2.09 0.26 -7.79
CA SER A 148 -3.53 -0.01 -7.63
C SER A 148 -4.35 0.29 -8.90
N ARG A 149 -3.86 1.14 -9.81
CA ARG A 149 -4.48 1.37 -11.13
C ARG A 149 -4.19 0.26 -12.15
N LYS A 150 -3.12 -0.51 -11.97
CA LYS A 150 -2.70 -1.56 -12.91
C LYS A 150 -3.32 -2.91 -12.58
N ASP A 151 -3.50 -3.20 -11.29
CA ASP A 151 -3.98 -4.50 -10.81
C ASP A 151 -4.47 -4.38 -9.35
N LYS A 152 -4.98 -5.48 -8.81
CA LYS A 152 -5.21 -5.63 -7.37
C LYS A 152 -3.89 -5.83 -6.64
N PHE A 153 -3.44 -4.77 -5.95
CA PHE A 153 -2.21 -4.78 -5.18
C PHE A 153 -2.48 -4.55 -3.69
N SER A 154 -1.80 -5.34 -2.87
CA SER A 154 -1.57 -5.02 -1.47
C SER A 154 -0.13 -4.55 -1.28
N PHE A 155 0.08 -3.69 -0.30
CA PHE A 155 1.39 -3.09 -0.04
C PHE A 155 1.90 -3.49 1.32
N THR A 156 3.18 -3.78 1.42
CA THR A 156 3.85 -3.96 2.70
C THR A 156 4.97 -2.96 2.84
N THR A 157 5.11 -2.37 4.02
CA THR A 157 6.20 -1.43 4.33
C THR A 157 7.10 -1.98 5.42
N HIS A 158 8.41 -1.93 5.17
CA HIS A 158 9.45 -2.24 6.13
C HIS A 158 10.17 -0.93 6.49
N ASN A 159 10.13 -0.56 7.76
CA ASN A 159 10.80 0.62 8.29
C ASN A 159 11.90 0.21 9.25
N PHE A 160 13.13 0.63 8.98
CA PHE A 160 14.26 0.53 9.89
C PHE A 160 14.77 1.92 10.24
N ASN A 161 15.01 2.20 11.52
CA ASN A 161 15.28 3.55 12.02
C ASN A 161 16.45 3.54 13.03
N CYS A 162 17.32 4.55 12.99
CA CYS A 162 18.25 4.93 14.07
C CYS A 162 18.01 6.40 14.45
N ASN A 163 17.92 6.75 15.73
CA ASN A 163 17.49 8.09 16.16
C ASN A 163 18.60 8.91 16.88
N PHE A 164 18.58 10.23 16.72
CA PHE A 164 19.42 11.21 17.42
C PHE A 164 18.63 12.50 17.63
N ARG A 165 18.39 12.93 18.87
CA ARG A 165 17.51 14.08 19.15
C ARG A 165 18.26 15.41 19.12
N LEU A 166 17.80 16.36 18.30
CA LEU A 166 18.26 17.75 18.36
C LEU A 166 17.14 18.69 18.82
N HIS A 167 17.47 19.63 19.72
CA HIS A 167 16.55 20.62 20.26
C HIS A 167 17.13 22.03 20.13
N SER A 168 16.51 22.87 19.30
CA SER A 168 16.79 24.31 19.31
C SER A 168 15.68 25.10 18.61
N ARG A 169 15.63 26.41 18.89
CA ARG A 169 14.87 27.41 18.11
C ARG A 169 15.86 28.46 17.61
N PRO A 170 16.49 28.27 16.44
CA PRO A 170 17.45 29.22 15.92
C PRO A 170 16.77 30.44 15.24
N PRO A 171 17.51 31.55 15.00
CA PRO A 171 17.01 32.74 14.31
C PRO A 171 16.88 32.49 12.79
N LEU A 172 16.02 33.23 12.09
CA LEU A 172 15.78 33.04 10.64
C LEU A 172 17.02 33.31 9.77
N SER A 173 17.19 32.55 8.68
CA SER A 173 18.25 32.76 7.69
C SER A 173 18.09 34.10 6.96
N LYS A 174 19.21 34.65 6.45
CA LYS A 174 19.21 35.94 5.75
C LYS A 174 18.41 35.85 4.47
N GLU A 175 18.60 34.77 3.72
CA GLU A 175 17.94 34.49 2.45
C GLU A 175 16.42 34.38 2.66
N PHE A 176 15.98 33.64 3.68
CA PHE A 176 14.56 33.52 4.00
C PHE A 176 13.94 34.88 4.39
N LYS A 177 14.65 35.69 5.18
CA LYS A 177 14.20 37.06 5.53
C LYS A 177 14.05 37.94 4.29
N VAL A 178 14.97 37.86 3.33
CA VAL A 178 14.89 38.62 2.08
C VAL A 178 13.72 38.13 1.24
N SER A 179 13.56 36.83 1.07
CA SER A 179 12.43 36.24 0.35
C SER A 179 11.08 36.62 0.95
N LEU A 180 10.97 36.68 2.29
CA LEU A 180 9.77 37.17 2.96
C LEU A 180 9.48 38.66 2.67
N LYS A 181 10.51 39.51 2.62
CA LYS A 181 10.35 40.93 2.29
C LYS A 181 9.91 41.17 0.85
N ASN A 182 10.32 40.28 -0.07
CA ASN A 182 10.00 40.37 -1.49
C ASN A 182 8.62 39.79 -1.84
N LEU A 183 7.94 39.13 -0.89
CA LEU A 183 6.58 38.66 -1.10
C LEU A 183 5.59 39.84 -1.13
N PRO A 184 4.58 39.81 -2.01
CA PRO A 184 3.46 40.74 -1.94
C PRO A 184 2.81 40.67 -0.55
N SER A 185 2.38 41.82 -0.02
CA SER A 185 1.75 41.91 1.30
C SER A 185 0.42 41.15 1.37
N THR A 186 -0.35 41.11 0.27
CA THR A 186 -1.65 40.43 0.18
C THR A 186 -1.66 39.26 -0.80
N TYR A 187 -2.36 38.18 -0.41
CA TYR A 187 -2.65 37.04 -1.26
C TYR A 187 -3.95 37.27 -2.03
N HIS A 188 -3.84 37.58 -3.33
CA HIS A 188 -4.97 37.71 -4.27
C HIS A 188 -4.71 36.86 -5.52
N HIS A 189 -5.75 36.58 -6.31
CA HIS A 189 -5.67 35.77 -7.54
C HIS A 189 -4.58 36.20 -8.53
N LYS A 190 -4.20 37.49 -8.58
CA LYS A 190 -3.13 38.00 -9.45
C LYS A 190 -1.71 37.74 -8.92
N ASN A 191 -1.55 37.57 -7.61
CA ASN A 191 -0.24 37.43 -6.94
C ASN A 191 0.06 35.96 -6.55
N THR A 192 -0.76 35.01 -7.00
CA THR A 192 -0.66 33.60 -6.61
C THR A 192 0.67 32.97 -6.99
N SER A 193 1.30 33.39 -8.10
CA SER A 193 2.57 32.85 -8.58
C SER A 193 3.75 33.13 -7.63
N ALA A 194 3.82 34.32 -7.03
CA ALA A 194 4.90 34.67 -6.10
C ALA A 194 4.88 33.79 -4.83
N PHE A 195 3.69 33.55 -4.27
CA PHE A 195 3.52 32.68 -3.11
C PHE A 195 3.74 31.21 -3.47
N GLN A 196 3.29 30.76 -4.64
CA GLN A 196 3.56 29.40 -5.13
C GLN A 196 5.06 29.17 -5.32
N HIS A 197 5.78 30.14 -5.89
CA HIS A 197 7.22 30.08 -6.04
C HIS A 197 7.92 30.01 -4.68
N PHE A 198 7.53 30.85 -3.73
CA PHE A 198 8.06 30.80 -2.36
C PHE A 198 7.83 29.43 -1.70
N ILE A 199 6.62 28.87 -1.81
CA ILE A 199 6.30 27.52 -1.30
C ILE A 199 7.12 26.44 -2.04
N SER A 200 7.39 26.60 -3.33
CA SER A 200 8.21 25.64 -4.08
C SER A 200 9.67 25.61 -3.62
N ILE A 201 10.21 26.74 -3.13
CA ILE A 201 11.58 26.85 -2.64
C ILE A 201 11.69 26.39 -1.19
N TYR A 202 10.84 26.90 -0.30
CA TYR A 202 10.96 26.67 1.15
C TYR A 202 10.01 25.61 1.69
N GLY A 203 9.12 25.08 0.86
CA GLY A 203 8.04 24.19 1.29
C GLY A 203 6.90 24.95 1.98
N THR A 204 6.15 24.22 2.80
CA THR A 204 4.98 24.72 3.55
C THR A 204 5.28 24.93 5.03
N HIS A 205 6.25 24.16 5.53
CA HIS A 205 6.66 24.12 6.91
C HIS A 205 8.18 24.22 6.99
N PHE A 206 8.70 24.33 8.20
CA PHE A 206 10.11 24.09 8.49
C PHE A 206 10.25 23.05 9.60
N ILE A 207 11.37 22.36 9.63
CA ILE A 207 11.69 21.37 10.65
C ILE A 207 12.11 22.11 11.93
N ARG A 208 11.23 22.11 12.94
CA ARG A 208 11.49 22.76 14.24
C ARG A 208 12.28 21.87 15.19
N ARG A 209 12.05 20.55 15.14
CA ARG A 209 12.82 19.56 15.89
C ARG A 209 13.06 18.37 14.99
N VAL A 210 14.23 17.78 15.10
CA VAL A 210 14.62 16.66 14.26
C VAL A 210 15.20 15.52 15.10
N HIS A 211 14.85 14.31 14.71
CA HIS A 211 15.59 13.11 15.05
C HIS A 211 16.41 12.69 13.84
N LEU A 212 17.72 12.83 13.93
CA LEU A 212 18.65 12.42 12.88
C LEU A 212 18.93 10.93 12.97
N GLY A 213 19.51 10.38 11.92
CA GLY A 213 20.08 9.04 11.88
C GLY A 213 19.84 8.38 10.55
N GLY A 214 19.43 7.12 10.54
CA GLY A 214 19.18 6.38 9.30
C GLY A 214 17.76 5.88 9.25
N ARG A 215 17.07 6.08 8.12
CA ARG A 215 15.79 5.44 7.83
C ARG A 215 15.88 4.64 6.55
N VAL A 216 15.70 3.32 6.63
CA VAL A 216 15.44 2.49 5.45
C VAL A 216 13.94 2.25 5.39
N HIS A 217 13.31 2.83 4.37
CA HIS A 217 11.91 2.59 4.06
C HIS A 217 11.84 1.82 2.76
N SER A 218 11.26 0.64 2.80
CA SER A 218 10.96 -0.13 1.60
C SER A 218 9.48 -0.50 1.56
N MET A 219 8.87 -0.31 0.40
CA MET A 219 7.48 -0.59 0.12
C MET A 219 7.38 -1.58 -1.03
N THR A 220 6.78 -2.74 -0.77
CA THR A 220 6.61 -3.79 -1.76
C THR A 220 5.16 -3.87 -2.21
N ALA A 221 4.91 -3.76 -3.51
CA ALA A 221 3.61 -4.00 -4.13
C ALA A 221 3.49 -5.50 -4.47
N ILE A 222 2.48 -6.15 -3.90
CA ILE A 222 2.18 -7.58 -4.06
C ILE A 222 0.87 -7.72 -4.84
N ARG A 223 0.90 -8.43 -5.97
CA ARG A 223 -0.33 -8.80 -6.69
C ARG A 223 -1.14 -9.78 -5.87
N THR A 224 -2.25 -9.32 -5.31
CA THR A 224 -3.01 -10.05 -4.28
C THR A 224 -3.54 -11.38 -4.81
N CYS A 225 -4.09 -11.38 -6.03
CA CYS A 225 -4.67 -12.60 -6.61
C CYS A 225 -3.63 -13.58 -7.14
N GLU A 226 -2.49 -13.09 -7.63
CA GLU A 226 -1.35 -13.94 -8.00
C GLU A 226 -0.78 -14.67 -6.78
N ALA A 227 -0.71 -13.98 -5.63
CA ALA A 227 -0.34 -14.59 -4.36
C ALA A 227 -1.37 -15.64 -3.90
N ALA A 228 -2.67 -15.32 -3.97
CA ALA A 228 -3.74 -16.23 -3.58
C ALA A 228 -3.70 -17.54 -4.39
N MET A 229 -3.54 -17.48 -5.72
CA MET A 229 -3.41 -18.66 -6.58
C MET A 229 -2.14 -19.47 -6.32
N SER A 230 -1.10 -18.82 -5.78
CA SER A 230 0.12 -19.49 -5.32
C SER A 230 0.00 -20.08 -3.90
N LYS A 231 -1.23 -20.08 -3.34
CA LYS A 231 -1.56 -20.51 -1.98
C LYS A 231 -0.77 -19.72 -0.93
N LEU A 232 -0.64 -18.40 -1.15
CA LEU A 232 0.07 -17.47 -0.27
C LEU A 232 -0.85 -16.31 0.11
N SER A 233 -0.89 -15.99 1.40
CA SER A 233 -1.50 -14.74 1.86
C SER A 233 -0.51 -13.59 1.71
N VAL A 234 -1.02 -12.36 1.53
CA VAL A 234 -0.20 -11.14 1.55
C VAL A 234 0.63 -11.03 2.83
N ARG A 235 0.07 -11.47 3.97
CA ARG A 235 0.78 -11.49 5.25
C ARG A 235 1.92 -12.50 5.29
N THR A 236 1.75 -13.66 4.65
CA THR A 236 2.83 -14.66 4.49
C THR A 236 3.97 -14.08 3.67
N VAL A 237 3.67 -13.43 2.54
CA VAL A 237 4.68 -12.76 1.70
C VAL A 237 5.37 -11.64 2.50
N SER A 238 4.61 -10.83 3.22
CA SER A 238 5.13 -9.75 4.07
C SER A 238 6.04 -10.26 5.19
N ASN A 239 5.69 -11.37 5.84
CA ASN A 239 6.54 -11.99 6.86
C ASN A 239 7.84 -12.52 6.26
N CYS A 240 7.77 -13.09 5.05
CA CYS A 240 8.96 -13.53 4.35
C CYS A 240 9.91 -12.39 4.02
N LEU A 241 9.40 -11.28 3.50
CA LEU A 241 10.19 -10.07 3.27
C LEU A 241 10.79 -9.53 4.59
N SER A 242 10.07 -9.61 5.71
CA SER A 242 10.61 -9.21 7.01
C SER A 242 11.77 -10.11 7.48
N VAL A 243 11.67 -11.42 7.24
CA VAL A 243 12.75 -12.38 7.52
C VAL A 243 13.96 -12.08 6.63
N GLU A 244 13.76 -11.87 5.33
CA GLU A 244 14.82 -11.53 4.37
C GLU A 244 15.51 -10.21 4.76
N ALA A 245 14.74 -9.15 5.05
CA ALA A 245 15.27 -7.87 5.51
C ALA A 245 16.05 -8.02 6.83
N SER A 246 15.55 -8.82 7.78
CA SER A 246 16.23 -9.10 9.04
C SER A 246 17.54 -9.85 8.83
N ALA A 247 17.58 -10.80 7.90
CA ALA A 247 18.78 -11.53 7.54
C ALA A 247 19.83 -10.60 6.90
N THR A 248 19.39 -9.70 6.01
CA THR A 248 20.22 -8.64 5.42
C THR A 248 20.83 -7.74 6.50
N ILE A 249 20.02 -7.29 7.47
CA ILE A 249 20.45 -6.40 8.55
C ILE A 249 21.44 -7.09 9.49
N LYS A 250 21.11 -8.31 9.95
CA LYS A 250 21.93 -9.04 10.93
C LYS A 250 23.14 -9.73 10.30
N GLY A 251 23.18 -9.85 8.97
CA GLY A 251 24.18 -10.65 8.26
C GLY A 251 24.10 -12.14 8.59
N VAL A 252 22.94 -12.63 9.04
CA VAL A 252 22.72 -14.03 9.44
C VAL A 252 21.53 -14.59 8.65
N THR A 253 21.77 -15.62 7.84
CA THR A 253 20.72 -16.39 7.16
C THR A 253 20.04 -17.33 8.17
N ALA A 254 18.82 -17.03 8.59
CA ALA A 254 17.96 -17.98 9.28
C ALA A 254 17.54 -19.09 8.31
N LYS A 255 18.29 -20.20 8.25
CA LYS A 255 18.17 -21.23 7.19
C LYS A 255 16.73 -21.72 6.95
N ALA A 256 16.03 -22.15 7.99
CA ALA A 256 14.68 -22.72 7.83
C ALA A 256 13.63 -21.72 7.30
N SER A 257 13.56 -20.52 7.89
CA SER A 257 12.62 -19.48 7.44
C SER A 257 13.01 -18.90 6.08
N SER A 258 14.31 -18.79 5.80
CA SER A 258 14.84 -18.32 4.51
C SER A 258 14.53 -19.30 3.38
N GLU A 259 14.71 -20.61 3.60
CA GLU A 259 14.38 -21.64 2.61
C GLU A 259 12.89 -21.69 2.28
N PHE A 260 12.02 -21.60 3.30
CA PHE A 260 10.58 -21.48 3.11
C PHE A 260 10.22 -20.27 2.24
N CYS A 261 10.81 -19.11 2.54
CA CYS A 261 10.54 -17.86 1.84
C CYS A 261 11.11 -17.83 0.43
N HIS A 262 12.33 -18.32 0.20
CA HIS A 262 12.91 -18.46 -1.14
C HIS A 262 12.08 -19.37 -2.04
N LYS A 263 11.57 -20.50 -1.51
CA LYS A 263 10.71 -21.41 -2.29
C LYS A 263 9.39 -20.75 -2.69
N LYS A 264 8.85 -19.85 -1.86
CA LYS A 264 7.57 -19.16 -2.08
C LYS A 264 7.70 -17.83 -2.84
N SER A 265 8.86 -17.16 -2.79
CA SER A 265 9.15 -15.89 -3.45
C SER A 265 9.35 -16.05 -4.96
N LYS A 266 9.99 -17.14 -5.41
CA LYS A 266 10.22 -17.43 -6.85
C LYS A 266 8.96 -17.44 -7.71
N SER A 267 7.79 -17.64 -7.13
CA SER A 267 6.51 -17.67 -7.85
C SER A 267 5.80 -16.32 -7.95
N LEU A 268 6.38 -15.21 -7.45
CA LEU A 268 5.71 -13.93 -7.33
C LEU A 268 6.43 -12.80 -8.08
N LYS A 269 5.65 -11.93 -8.72
CA LYS A 269 6.12 -10.64 -9.23
C LYS A 269 5.88 -9.57 -8.17
N THR A 270 6.94 -8.96 -7.67
CA THR A 270 6.89 -7.86 -6.70
C THR A 270 7.53 -6.60 -7.30
N GLY A 271 6.94 -5.44 -7.01
CA GLY A 271 7.56 -4.14 -7.25
C GLY A 271 8.07 -3.59 -5.93
N VAL A 272 9.34 -3.19 -5.86
CA VAL A 272 9.93 -2.62 -4.63
C VAL A 272 10.26 -1.15 -4.85
N LEU A 273 9.78 -0.30 -3.96
CA LEU A 273 10.21 1.09 -3.81
C LEU A 273 11.02 1.18 -2.51
N GLY A 274 12.33 1.43 -2.61
CA GLY A 274 13.22 1.49 -1.45
C GLY A 274 14.11 2.73 -1.43
N GLY A 275 14.20 3.36 -0.24
CA GLY A 275 15.20 4.37 0.11
C GLY A 275 14.71 5.81 0.14
N ASP A 276 14.98 6.52 1.24
CA ASP A 276 14.91 7.98 1.34
C ASP A 276 16.36 8.48 1.38
N GLY A 277 16.84 9.04 0.26
CA GLY A 277 18.22 9.52 0.09
C GLY A 277 19.22 8.49 -0.46
N ASN A 278 19.65 8.70 -1.71
CA ASN A 278 20.88 8.24 -2.40
C ASN A 278 21.34 6.77 -2.31
N VAL A 279 20.64 5.88 -1.63
CA VAL A 279 20.96 4.45 -1.62
C VAL A 279 19.71 3.70 -2.06
N GLY A 280 19.82 2.96 -3.17
CA GLY A 280 18.73 2.16 -3.74
C GLY A 280 18.28 1.04 -2.80
N ASP A 281 17.59 0.03 -3.30
CA ASP A 281 17.11 -1.07 -2.44
C ASP A 281 18.27 -1.81 -1.75
N ILE A 282 18.41 -1.57 -0.43
CA ILE A 282 19.41 -2.22 0.42
C ILE A 282 18.88 -3.53 1.00
N LEU A 283 17.56 -3.66 1.21
CA LEU A 283 17.00 -4.75 2.01
C LEU A 283 16.85 -6.04 1.21
N PHE A 284 16.49 -5.93 -0.07
CA PHE A 284 16.14 -7.07 -0.93
C PHE A 284 17.12 -7.29 -2.09
N ASN A 285 18.23 -6.57 -2.10
CA ASN A 285 19.31 -6.75 -3.08
C ASN A 285 20.21 -7.95 -2.69
N PRO A 286 20.67 -8.77 -3.66
CA PRO A 286 21.65 -9.84 -3.42
C PRO A 286 22.89 -9.41 -2.61
N ASN A 287 23.39 -8.19 -2.80
CA ASN A 287 24.52 -7.62 -2.05
C ASN A 287 24.07 -6.73 -0.87
N GLY A 288 22.81 -6.89 -0.44
CA GLY A 288 22.14 -6.02 0.53
C GLY A 288 22.84 -5.94 1.86
N ALA A 289 23.42 -7.04 2.37
CA ALA A 289 24.06 -7.05 3.69
C ALA A 289 25.34 -6.19 3.71
N ALA A 290 26.14 -6.25 2.65
CA ALA A 290 27.31 -5.39 2.49
C ALA A 290 26.89 -3.92 2.29
N GLY A 291 25.85 -3.69 1.48
CA GLY A 291 25.25 -2.37 1.28
C GLY A 291 24.73 -1.75 2.59
N TYR A 292 24.05 -2.54 3.41
CA TYR A 292 23.50 -2.14 4.70
C TYR A 292 24.61 -1.76 5.67
N LYS A 293 25.66 -2.58 5.80
CA LYS A 293 26.82 -2.25 6.63
C LYS A 293 27.47 -0.94 6.19
N LYS A 294 27.70 -0.77 4.87
CA LYS A 294 28.28 0.46 4.31
C LYS A 294 27.41 1.69 4.61
N TRP A 295 26.09 1.57 4.43
CA TRP A 295 25.14 2.63 4.76
C TRP A 295 25.12 2.95 6.25
N LEU A 296 25.03 1.94 7.12
CA LEU A 296 25.02 2.10 8.57
C LEU A 296 26.29 2.82 9.08
N HIS A 297 27.47 2.45 8.56
CA HIS A 297 28.73 3.13 8.88
C HIS A 297 28.75 4.60 8.45
N SER A 298 28.05 4.95 7.35
CA SER A 298 28.00 6.33 6.86
C SER A 298 27.16 7.27 7.73
N LEU A 299 26.20 6.73 8.50
CA LEU A 299 25.27 7.54 9.31
C LEU A 299 25.96 8.37 10.39
N SER A 300 27.14 7.95 10.85
CA SER A 300 27.94 8.73 11.79
C SER A 300 28.41 10.06 11.20
N ARG A 301 28.59 10.13 9.88
CA ARG A 301 29.10 11.32 9.15
C ARG A 301 28.04 12.02 8.31
N VAL A 302 27.04 11.29 7.81
CA VAL A 302 25.97 11.79 6.95
C VAL A 302 24.63 11.23 7.42
N PRO A 303 24.11 11.67 8.58
CA PRO A 303 22.80 11.22 9.02
C PRO A 303 21.70 11.89 8.18
N GLY A 304 20.64 11.15 7.91
CA GLY A 304 19.39 11.66 7.36
C GLY A 304 18.36 12.00 8.43
N VAL A 305 17.18 12.42 7.98
CA VAL A 305 16.04 12.76 8.83
C VAL A 305 15.18 11.51 9.08
N VAL A 306 15.03 11.09 10.34
CA VAL A 306 14.25 9.88 10.70
C VAL A 306 12.86 10.21 11.22
N SER A 307 12.76 11.22 12.09
CA SER A 307 11.47 11.80 12.47
C SER A 307 11.63 13.29 12.76
N TYR A 308 10.54 14.04 12.68
CA TYR A 308 10.58 15.49 12.75
C TYR A 308 9.32 16.03 13.40
N GLN A 309 9.46 17.20 14.02
CA GLN A 309 8.35 18.08 14.32
C GLN A 309 8.46 19.29 13.42
N ILE A 310 7.43 19.51 12.62
CA ILE A 310 7.36 20.61 11.67
C ILE A 310 6.46 21.73 12.21
N SER A 311 6.67 22.94 11.73
CA SER A 311 5.82 24.10 12.05
C SER A 311 5.59 24.92 10.79
N PRO A 312 4.37 25.43 10.54
CA PRO A 312 4.08 26.19 9.33
C PRO A 312 4.96 27.43 9.19
N LEU A 313 5.37 27.76 7.96
CA LEU A 313 6.26 28.90 7.70
C LEU A 313 5.64 30.25 8.09
N HIS A 314 4.31 30.39 7.99
CA HIS A 314 3.63 31.63 8.36
C HIS A 314 3.83 32.03 9.83
N LEU A 315 4.12 31.07 10.73
CA LEU A 315 4.39 31.36 12.14
C LEU A 315 5.70 32.12 12.35
N LEU A 316 6.60 32.14 11.36
CA LEU A 316 7.87 32.86 11.40
C LEU A 316 7.74 34.34 11.04
N VAL A 317 6.57 34.77 10.53
CA VAL A 317 6.29 36.17 10.22
C VAL A 317 5.77 36.86 11.48
N SER A 318 6.65 37.59 12.18
CA SER A 318 6.30 38.27 13.45
C SER A 318 5.85 39.72 13.26
N ASN A 319 6.46 40.45 12.34
CA ASN A 319 6.36 41.91 12.28
C ASN A 319 5.39 42.43 11.21
N ASN A 320 4.69 41.55 10.50
CA ASN A 320 3.75 41.91 9.45
C ASN A 320 2.52 41.00 9.50
N PRO A 321 1.44 41.40 10.21
CA PRO A 321 0.26 40.55 10.40
C PRO A 321 -0.48 40.27 9.08
N ILE A 322 -0.43 41.19 8.13
CA ILE A 322 -1.06 41.03 6.81
C ILE A 322 -0.32 39.95 6.02
N LEU A 323 1.01 40.06 5.88
CA LEU A 323 1.82 39.04 5.20
C LEU A 323 1.71 37.68 5.88
N LYS A 324 1.65 37.65 7.23
CA LYS A 324 1.41 36.43 7.99
C LYS A 324 0.12 35.74 7.58
N SER A 325 -0.99 36.49 7.50
CA SER A 325 -2.28 35.97 7.05
C SER A 325 -2.22 35.50 5.60
N SER A 326 -1.65 36.32 4.69
CA SER A 326 -1.48 36.00 3.28
C SER A 326 -0.69 34.70 3.07
N LEU A 327 0.43 34.53 3.78
CA LEU A 327 1.23 33.32 3.71
C LEU A 327 0.52 32.10 4.31
N ARG A 328 -0.23 32.28 5.41
CA ARG A 328 -1.08 31.23 5.98
C ARG A 328 -2.11 30.76 4.95
N ASP A 329 -2.79 31.69 4.29
CA ASP A 329 -3.87 31.38 3.36
C ASP A 329 -3.31 30.74 2.08
N ALA A 330 -2.18 31.21 1.56
CA ALA A 330 -1.47 30.59 0.44
C ALA A 330 -1.02 29.16 0.73
N ILE A 331 -0.42 28.91 1.91
CA ILE A 331 -0.03 27.56 2.35
C ILE A 331 -1.27 26.68 2.50
N SER A 332 -2.34 27.19 3.11
CA SER A 332 -3.58 26.44 3.31
C SER A 332 -4.24 26.08 1.98
N ASP A 333 -4.23 26.99 1.01
CA ASP A 333 -4.74 26.78 -0.35
C ASP A 333 -3.92 25.73 -1.12
N TYR A 334 -2.58 25.82 -1.09
CA TYR A 334 -1.69 24.81 -1.67
C TYR A 334 -1.98 23.40 -1.12
N ILE A 335 -2.08 23.30 0.21
CA ILE A 335 -2.36 22.03 0.89
C ILE A 335 -3.75 21.51 0.54
N ARG A 336 -4.76 22.37 0.51
CA ARG A 336 -6.15 22.00 0.18
C ARG A 336 -6.27 21.52 -1.26
N LYS A 337 -5.66 22.23 -2.22
CA LYS A 337 -5.63 21.84 -3.64
C LYS A 337 -4.91 20.52 -3.88
N SER A 338 -3.96 20.18 -3.01
CA SER A 338 -3.22 18.93 -3.08
C SER A 338 -3.85 17.79 -2.27
N ALA A 339 -5.00 18.01 -1.64
CA ALA A 339 -5.68 16.98 -0.87
C ALA A 339 -6.26 15.92 -1.82
N LYS A 340 -6.08 14.63 -1.48
CA LYS A 340 -6.67 13.51 -2.22
C LYS A 340 -7.80 12.91 -1.40
N ALA A 341 -8.93 12.65 -2.04
CA ALA A 341 -10.06 12.00 -1.36
C ALA A 341 -9.64 10.60 -0.87
N LEU A 342 -9.90 10.31 0.40
CA LEU A 342 -9.88 8.96 0.96
C LEU A 342 -11.24 8.26 0.81
N HIS A 343 -12.25 9.00 0.35
CA HIS A 343 -13.50 8.41 -0.08
C HIS A 343 -13.23 7.40 -1.18
N CYS A 344 -13.89 6.27 -1.03
CA CYS A 344 -13.71 5.19 -1.94
C CYS A 344 -14.42 5.50 -3.25
N SER A 345 -13.77 5.19 -4.38
CA SER A 345 -14.39 5.36 -5.71
C SER A 345 -15.68 4.54 -5.78
N PRO A 346 -16.76 5.05 -6.41
CA PRO A 346 -18.01 4.31 -6.48
C PRO A 346 -17.86 3.02 -7.29
N SER A 347 -18.42 1.94 -6.73
CA SER A 347 -18.59 0.59 -7.27
C SER A 347 -17.33 -0.26 -7.48
N CYS A 348 -17.18 -1.27 -6.63
CA CYS A 348 -16.41 -2.46 -6.97
C CYS A 348 -17.09 -3.17 -8.15
N LYS A 349 -16.34 -3.52 -9.20
CA LYS A 349 -16.88 -4.37 -10.29
C LYS A 349 -17.41 -5.69 -9.75
N ILE A 350 -16.75 -6.21 -8.72
CA ILE A 350 -16.99 -7.52 -8.14
C ILE A 350 -16.85 -7.39 -6.62
N GLY A 351 -17.89 -7.80 -5.90
CA GLY A 351 -17.94 -7.71 -4.44
C GLY A 351 -18.39 -6.34 -3.92
N ASN A 352 -18.16 -6.13 -2.63
CA ASN A 352 -18.50 -4.91 -1.91
C ASN A 352 -17.22 -4.25 -1.40
N GLN A 353 -17.29 -2.94 -1.23
CA GLN A 353 -16.14 -2.17 -0.77
C GLN A 353 -16.05 -2.16 0.76
N ASN A 354 -14.85 -2.33 1.29
CA ASN A 354 -14.60 -2.21 2.73
C ASN A 354 -14.25 -0.77 3.15
N GLN A 355 -14.07 -0.54 4.46
CA GLN A 355 -13.72 0.77 5.03
C GLN A 355 -12.36 1.33 4.56
N ASN A 356 -11.48 0.48 4.04
CA ASN A 356 -10.18 0.83 3.47
C ASN A 356 -10.23 0.93 1.94
N CYS A 357 -11.42 0.96 1.35
CA CYS A 357 -11.66 1.02 -0.09
C CYS A 357 -11.27 -0.24 -0.90
N ALA A 358 -10.79 -1.30 -0.25
CA ALA A 358 -10.52 -2.56 -0.93
C ALA A 358 -11.82 -3.31 -1.27
N CYS A 359 -11.87 -3.91 -2.46
CA CYS A 359 -13.01 -4.72 -2.89
C CYS A 359 -12.94 -6.12 -2.29
N GLN A 360 -14.02 -6.55 -1.65
CA GLN A 360 -14.13 -7.83 -0.96
C GLN A 360 -15.37 -8.62 -1.40
N CYS A 361 -15.24 -9.93 -1.45
CA CYS A 361 -16.31 -10.85 -1.83
C CYS A 361 -16.76 -11.71 -0.66
N LYS A 362 -17.96 -12.29 -0.79
CA LYS A 362 -18.34 -13.45 0.03
C LYS A 362 -17.45 -14.62 -0.39
N GLY A 363 -16.35 -14.81 0.33
CA GLY A 363 -15.38 -15.85 0.04
C GLY A 363 -15.97 -17.25 0.21
N HIS A 364 -15.44 -18.20 -0.55
CA HIS A 364 -15.65 -19.63 -0.43
C HIS A 364 -14.37 -20.37 -0.84
N HIS A 365 -14.37 -21.71 -0.82
CA HIS A 365 -13.13 -22.49 -0.98
C HIS A 365 -12.34 -22.26 -2.29
N MET A 366 -12.95 -21.77 -3.39
CA MET A 366 -12.26 -21.48 -4.65
C MET A 366 -12.04 -19.99 -4.93
N VAL A 367 -12.66 -19.09 -4.16
CA VAL A 367 -12.51 -17.64 -4.31
C VAL A 367 -12.48 -17.02 -2.92
N ASP A 368 -11.37 -16.37 -2.56
CA ASP A 368 -11.20 -15.82 -1.22
C ASP A 368 -12.03 -14.54 -0.97
N SER A 369 -11.93 -13.99 0.24
CA SER A 369 -12.60 -12.74 0.62
C SER A 369 -12.10 -11.51 -0.13
N ASN A 370 -10.94 -11.58 -0.81
CA ASN A 370 -10.41 -10.53 -1.67
C ASN A 370 -10.91 -10.67 -3.12
N CYS A 371 -11.89 -11.54 -3.37
CA CYS A 371 -12.36 -11.89 -4.72
C CYS A 371 -11.29 -12.58 -5.58
N CYS A 372 -10.26 -13.15 -4.97
CA CYS A 372 -9.17 -13.78 -5.70
C CYS A 372 -9.38 -15.30 -5.83
N PRO A 373 -9.19 -15.88 -7.01
CA PRO A 373 -9.31 -17.32 -7.20
C PRO A 373 -8.18 -18.06 -6.46
N ALA A 374 -8.51 -19.25 -5.94
CA ALA A 374 -7.57 -20.10 -5.21
C ALA A 374 -6.55 -20.79 -6.12
N GLU A 375 -6.86 -20.92 -7.42
CA GLU A 375 -6.00 -21.52 -8.43
C GLU A 375 -6.43 -21.12 -9.85
N PRO A 376 -5.58 -21.32 -10.88
CA PRO A 376 -5.99 -21.17 -12.27
C PRO A 376 -7.10 -22.17 -12.65
N GLY A 377 -8.02 -21.74 -13.49
CA GLY A 377 -9.12 -22.55 -14.01
C GLY A 377 -10.47 -22.28 -13.37
N VAL A 378 -10.52 -21.48 -12.30
CA VAL A 378 -11.76 -21.20 -11.58
C VAL A 378 -12.72 -20.35 -12.42
N ALA A 379 -13.96 -20.82 -12.56
CA ALA A 379 -15.03 -20.17 -13.32
C ALA A 379 -16.39 -20.42 -12.69
N ARG A 380 -17.40 -19.62 -13.05
CA ARG A 380 -18.81 -19.90 -12.74
C ARG A 380 -19.47 -20.55 -13.95
N LEU A 381 -20.04 -21.75 -13.79
CA LEU A 381 -20.68 -22.52 -14.86
C LEU A 381 -22.20 -22.58 -14.67
N ASN A 382 -22.91 -22.10 -15.68
CA ASN A 382 -24.35 -22.26 -15.83
C ASN A 382 -24.64 -23.05 -17.12
N VAL A 383 -25.60 -23.96 -17.04
CA VAL A 383 -26.07 -24.75 -18.18
C VAL A 383 -27.58 -24.61 -18.27
N THR A 384 -28.10 -24.34 -19.46
CA THR A 384 -29.54 -24.28 -19.72
C THR A 384 -29.89 -25.37 -20.71
N VAL A 385 -30.77 -26.28 -20.29
CA VAL A 385 -31.43 -27.23 -21.20
C VAL A 385 -32.57 -26.47 -21.85
N VAL A 386 -32.43 -26.14 -23.13
CA VAL A 386 -33.36 -25.23 -23.81
C VAL A 386 -34.58 -26.02 -24.29
N GLN A 387 -34.34 -26.96 -25.19
CA GLN A 387 -35.38 -27.77 -25.83
C GLN A 387 -34.79 -29.02 -26.49
N ALA A 388 -35.66 -29.95 -26.87
CA ALA A 388 -35.36 -30.98 -27.84
C ALA A 388 -36.33 -30.90 -29.03
N GLN A 389 -35.99 -31.56 -30.13
CA GLN A 389 -36.82 -31.61 -31.33
C GLN A 389 -36.81 -33.02 -31.91
N GLY A 390 -37.98 -33.54 -32.25
CA GLY A 390 -38.16 -34.84 -32.89
C GLY A 390 -37.69 -36.01 -32.02
N LEU A 391 -37.96 -35.94 -30.71
CA LEU A 391 -37.75 -37.09 -29.82
C LEU A 391 -38.70 -38.23 -30.20
N TRP A 392 -38.27 -39.46 -29.92
CA TRP A 392 -39.10 -40.65 -30.12
C TRP A 392 -38.63 -41.77 -29.18
N GLY A 393 -39.48 -42.10 -28.21
CA GLY A 393 -39.31 -43.23 -27.27
C GLY A 393 -40.55 -44.10 -27.20
N ASP A 394 -41.74 -43.51 -27.22
CA ASP A 394 -43.00 -44.25 -27.26
C ASP A 394 -43.42 -44.76 -28.64
N TYR A 395 -44.01 -45.97 -28.68
CA TYR A 395 -44.56 -46.56 -29.90
C TYR A 395 -46.01 -46.10 -30.20
N PHE A 396 -46.80 -45.78 -29.17
CA PHE A 396 -48.23 -45.51 -29.30
C PHE A 396 -48.65 -44.09 -28.85
N SER A 397 -47.74 -43.34 -28.24
CA SER A 397 -47.88 -41.94 -27.79
C SER A 397 -46.68 -41.12 -28.27
N LYS A 398 -46.69 -39.82 -27.97
CA LYS A 398 -45.49 -38.98 -28.09
C LYS A 398 -44.66 -39.10 -26.82
N THR A 399 -43.37 -38.80 -26.93
CA THR A 399 -42.42 -38.93 -25.83
C THR A 399 -42.75 -38.06 -24.60
N ASP A 400 -42.57 -38.63 -23.42
CA ASP A 400 -42.63 -38.02 -22.09
C ASP A 400 -41.22 -37.58 -21.63
N GLY A 401 -40.66 -36.60 -22.32
CA GLY A 401 -39.24 -36.28 -22.27
C GLY A 401 -38.75 -35.53 -21.02
N TYR A 402 -37.60 -35.95 -20.50
CA TYR A 402 -36.82 -35.18 -19.52
C TYR A 402 -35.31 -35.37 -19.65
N VAL A 403 -34.52 -34.49 -19.05
CA VAL A 403 -33.05 -34.50 -19.19
C VAL A 403 -32.37 -34.52 -17.84
N LYS A 404 -31.47 -35.49 -17.63
CA LYS A 404 -30.52 -35.52 -16.51
C LYS A 404 -29.22 -34.86 -16.96
N VAL A 405 -28.73 -33.89 -16.19
CA VAL A 405 -27.51 -33.13 -16.45
C VAL A 405 -26.49 -33.41 -15.37
N PHE A 406 -25.28 -33.84 -15.73
CA PHE A 406 -24.22 -34.18 -14.80
C PHE A 406 -22.97 -33.33 -15.05
N TYR A 407 -22.31 -32.95 -13.97
CA TYR A 407 -20.99 -32.31 -14.01
C TYR A 407 -20.18 -32.67 -12.76
N GLY A 408 -19.16 -33.51 -12.93
CA GLY A 408 -18.40 -34.08 -11.81
C GLY A 408 -19.32 -34.86 -10.88
N GLY A 409 -19.34 -34.50 -9.59
CA GLY A 409 -20.25 -35.09 -8.59
C GLY A 409 -21.62 -34.41 -8.47
N GLN A 410 -21.92 -33.37 -9.25
CA GLN A 410 -23.20 -32.66 -9.21
C GLN A 410 -24.12 -33.16 -10.33
N SER A 411 -25.42 -33.22 -10.06
CA SER A 411 -26.45 -33.53 -11.04
C SER A 411 -27.71 -32.68 -10.86
N ALA A 412 -28.48 -32.53 -11.92
CA ALA A 412 -29.79 -31.90 -11.91
C ALA A 412 -30.69 -32.55 -12.96
N THR A 413 -31.99 -32.54 -12.74
CA THR A 413 -32.98 -33.16 -13.63
C THR A 413 -34.04 -32.13 -13.99
N THR A 414 -34.38 -32.03 -15.28
CA THR A 414 -35.49 -31.18 -15.71
C THR A 414 -36.83 -31.77 -15.30
N PRO A 415 -37.91 -30.96 -15.24
CA PRO A 415 -39.25 -31.49 -15.22
C PRO A 415 -39.51 -32.37 -16.45
N VAL A 416 -40.44 -33.32 -16.30
CA VAL A 416 -40.97 -34.09 -17.43
C VAL A 416 -41.97 -33.24 -18.18
N ILE A 417 -41.86 -33.23 -19.50
CA ILE A 417 -42.88 -32.68 -20.39
C ILE A 417 -43.56 -33.87 -21.06
N TRP A 418 -44.85 -34.04 -20.74
CA TRP A 418 -45.63 -35.19 -21.16
C TRP A 418 -46.16 -35.04 -22.59
N ASN A 419 -46.10 -36.13 -23.36
CA ASN A 419 -46.71 -36.32 -24.66
C ASN A 419 -46.33 -35.23 -25.69
N ASP A 420 -45.02 -34.94 -25.82
CA ASP A 420 -44.48 -33.92 -26.72
C ASP A 420 -43.10 -34.30 -27.29
N ASP A 421 -43.02 -34.48 -28.62
CA ASP A 421 -41.77 -34.78 -29.33
C ASP A 421 -40.85 -33.54 -29.50
N PHE A 422 -41.35 -32.34 -29.17
CA PHE A 422 -40.63 -31.05 -29.29
C PHE A 422 -40.57 -30.27 -27.96
N PRO A 423 -40.17 -30.92 -26.84
CA PRO A 423 -40.30 -30.35 -25.51
C PRO A 423 -39.37 -29.14 -25.31
N ARG A 424 -39.88 -28.11 -24.61
CA ARG A 424 -39.14 -26.89 -24.27
C ARG A 424 -39.05 -26.70 -22.77
N TRP A 425 -37.93 -27.07 -22.17
CA TRP A 425 -37.74 -26.95 -20.71
C TRP A 425 -37.28 -25.57 -20.26
N ASN A 426 -36.42 -24.89 -21.03
CA ASN A 426 -35.73 -23.64 -20.62
C ASN A 426 -35.17 -23.71 -19.18
N TYR A 427 -34.66 -24.88 -18.80
CA TYR A 427 -34.30 -25.20 -17.42
C TYR A 427 -32.85 -24.84 -17.12
N LEU A 428 -32.63 -23.92 -16.18
CA LEU A 428 -31.30 -23.43 -15.80
C LEU A 428 -30.72 -24.23 -14.63
N VAL A 429 -29.65 -24.97 -14.92
CA VAL A 429 -28.79 -25.62 -13.93
C VAL A 429 -27.62 -24.70 -13.56
N ARG A 430 -27.45 -24.43 -12.27
CA ARG A 430 -26.36 -23.61 -11.73
C ARG A 430 -25.36 -24.50 -10.99
N PHE A 431 -24.27 -24.90 -11.65
CA PHE A 431 -23.18 -25.67 -11.04
C PHE A 431 -22.27 -24.82 -10.14
N GLN A 432 -22.59 -23.53 -10.01
CA GLN A 432 -21.85 -22.54 -9.23
C GLN A 432 -20.40 -22.41 -9.72
N THR A 433 -19.45 -22.37 -8.80
CA THR A 433 -18.03 -22.26 -9.12
C THR A 433 -17.46 -23.65 -9.45
N VAL A 434 -16.64 -23.73 -10.48
CA VAL A 434 -16.03 -24.96 -11.01
C VAL A 434 -14.58 -24.67 -11.44
N ASN A 435 -13.79 -25.72 -11.66
CA ASN A 435 -12.46 -25.59 -12.29
C ASN A 435 -12.50 -26.18 -13.72
N LEU A 436 -12.40 -25.33 -14.74
CA LEU A 436 -12.42 -25.72 -16.15
C LEU A 436 -11.12 -26.42 -16.59
N ARG A 437 -10.01 -26.21 -15.89
CA ARG A 437 -8.70 -26.82 -16.22
C ARG A 437 -8.72 -28.34 -16.04
N HIS A 438 -9.63 -28.86 -15.21
CA HIS A 438 -9.84 -30.29 -15.05
C HIS A 438 -10.53 -30.95 -16.25
N ARG A 439 -11.05 -30.16 -17.20
CA ARG A 439 -11.71 -30.65 -18.44
C ARG A 439 -12.82 -31.66 -18.19
N VAL A 440 -13.53 -31.53 -17.06
CA VAL A 440 -14.68 -32.37 -16.73
C VAL A 440 -15.80 -32.07 -17.73
N PRO A 441 -16.35 -33.09 -18.42
CA PRO A 441 -17.45 -32.88 -19.35
C PRO A 441 -18.77 -32.62 -18.60
N VAL A 442 -19.62 -31.76 -19.16
CA VAL A 442 -21.06 -31.75 -18.85
C VAL A 442 -21.69 -32.88 -19.66
N ILE A 443 -22.39 -33.79 -18.99
CA ILE A 443 -23.07 -34.92 -19.62
C ILE A 443 -24.57 -34.66 -19.57
N PHE A 444 -25.25 -34.91 -20.68
CA PHE A 444 -26.69 -34.85 -20.80
C PHE A 444 -27.20 -36.23 -21.16
N GLU A 445 -28.16 -36.74 -20.38
CA GLU A 445 -28.91 -37.94 -20.69
C GLU A 445 -30.36 -37.55 -20.91
N VAL A 446 -30.90 -37.86 -22.08
CA VAL A 446 -32.29 -37.59 -22.46
C VAL A 446 -33.07 -38.87 -22.25
N TRP A 447 -34.14 -38.80 -21.47
CA TRP A 447 -34.93 -39.95 -21.05
C TRP A 447 -36.39 -39.76 -21.45
N ASP A 448 -37.05 -40.87 -21.76
CA ASP A 448 -38.50 -40.99 -21.83
C ASP A 448 -39.02 -41.54 -20.49
N ARG A 449 -40.17 -41.05 -20.02
CA ARG A 449 -40.74 -41.50 -18.74
C ARG A 449 -41.85 -42.50 -18.98
N ASP A 450 -41.71 -43.67 -18.39
CA ASP A 450 -42.75 -44.70 -18.42
C ASP A 450 -43.50 -44.79 -17.10
N ASN A 451 -44.83 -44.86 -17.15
CA ASN A 451 -45.66 -44.90 -15.94
C ASN A 451 -45.66 -46.29 -15.24
N VAL A 452 -45.17 -47.35 -15.90
CA VAL A 452 -45.24 -48.74 -15.42
C VAL A 452 -43.92 -49.51 -15.56
N TRP A 453 -42.99 -49.01 -16.39
CA TRP A 453 -41.72 -49.68 -16.75
C TRP A 453 -40.52 -48.81 -16.36
N ASP A 454 -39.30 -49.35 -16.54
CA ASP A 454 -38.08 -48.57 -16.38
C ASP A 454 -37.98 -47.53 -17.51
N ASP A 455 -37.74 -46.26 -17.15
CA ASP A 455 -37.56 -45.15 -18.10
C ASP A 455 -36.53 -45.48 -19.21
N ASP A 456 -36.86 -45.12 -20.46
CA ASP A 456 -36.00 -45.37 -21.63
C ASP A 456 -34.97 -44.26 -21.89
N LEU A 457 -33.69 -44.64 -22.06
CA LEU A 457 -32.63 -43.70 -22.43
C LEU A 457 -32.63 -43.41 -23.94
N LEU A 458 -33.11 -42.23 -24.32
CA LEU A 458 -33.17 -41.76 -25.72
C LEU A 458 -31.82 -41.31 -26.28
N GLY A 459 -30.89 -40.91 -25.40
CA GLY A 459 -29.52 -40.66 -25.80
C GLY A 459 -28.65 -40.00 -24.73
N LYS A 460 -27.33 -40.14 -24.91
CA LYS A 460 -26.31 -39.60 -24.00
C LYS A 460 -25.26 -38.82 -24.78
N VAL A 461 -25.07 -37.55 -24.43
CA VAL A 461 -24.16 -36.62 -25.11
C VAL A 461 -23.35 -35.83 -24.09
N SER A 462 -22.19 -35.30 -24.49
CA SER A 462 -21.34 -34.55 -23.58
C SER A 462 -20.58 -33.41 -24.25
N VAL A 463 -20.16 -32.43 -23.44
CA VAL A 463 -19.34 -31.30 -23.89
C VAL A 463 -18.42 -30.83 -22.79
N ILE A 464 -17.18 -30.54 -23.14
CA ILE A 464 -16.24 -29.88 -22.22
C ILE A 464 -16.55 -28.38 -22.23
N PRO A 465 -16.95 -27.79 -21.10
CA PRO A 465 -17.24 -26.37 -21.03
C PRO A 465 -15.97 -25.54 -21.21
N THR A 466 -16.06 -24.48 -22.01
CA THR A 466 -15.03 -23.47 -22.18
C THR A 466 -15.62 -22.09 -21.89
N MET A 467 -14.75 -21.15 -21.54
CA MET A 467 -15.13 -19.76 -21.27
C MET A 467 -15.94 -19.19 -22.43
N GLY A 468 -17.10 -18.61 -22.10
CA GLY A 468 -18.03 -18.04 -23.06
C GLY A 468 -19.36 -17.74 -22.41
N ARG A 469 -20.02 -16.68 -22.88
CA ARG A 469 -21.38 -16.33 -22.46
C ARG A 469 -22.35 -16.84 -23.51
N ASN A 470 -23.39 -17.56 -23.08
CA ASN A 470 -24.48 -17.97 -23.97
C ASN A 470 -24.02 -18.81 -25.18
N VAL A 471 -23.08 -19.74 -24.98
CA VAL A 471 -22.61 -20.65 -26.03
C VAL A 471 -23.68 -21.70 -26.32
N HIS A 472 -24.27 -21.65 -27.52
CA HIS A 472 -25.27 -22.61 -27.96
C HIS A 472 -24.60 -23.90 -28.46
N LYS A 473 -25.16 -25.05 -28.10
CA LYS A 473 -24.75 -26.37 -28.59
C LYS A 473 -25.98 -27.18 -28.97
N THR A 474 -25.86 -27.87 -30.08
CA THR A 474 -26.86 -28.81 -30.58
C THR A 474 -26.22 -30.18 -30.68
N PHE A 475 -26.88 -31.18 -30.12
CA PHE A 475 -26.44 -32.57 -30.20
C PHE A 475 -27.48 -33.40 -30.92
N LYS A 476 -27.05 -34.17 -31.91
CA LYS A 476 -27.91 -35.15 -32.57
C LYS A 476 -28.08 -36.35 -31.64
N LEU A 477 -29.32 -36.81 -31.52
CA LEU A 477 -29.69 -38.04 -30.81
C LEU A 477 -29.97 -39.13 -31.86
N LYS A 478 -30.31 -40.35 -31.40
CA LYS A 478 -30.77 -41.41 -32.30
C LYS A 478 -32.00 -40.96 -33.10
N HIS A 479 -32.93 -40.31 -32.40
CA HIS A 479 -34.08 -39.62 -32.97
C HIS A 479 -34.08 -38.17 -32.46
N GLY A 480 -34.04 -37.22 -33.41
CA GLY A 480 -34.11 -35.81 -33.06
C GLY A 480 -32.80 -35.18 -32.62
N SER A 481 -32.89 -34.09 -31.86
CA SER A 481 -31.75 -33.31 -31.38
C SER A 481 -32.03 -32.59 -30.06
N LEU A 482 -31.00 -32.48 -29.22
CA LEU A 482 -31.00 -31.72 -27.97
C LEU A 482 -30.31 -30.37 -28.17
N PHE A 483 -30.94 -29.29 -27.71
CA PHE A 483 -30.41 -27.93 -27.74
C PHE A 483 -30.12 -27.45 -26.32
N VAL A 484 -28.87 -27.07 -26.08
CA VAL A 484 -28.42 -26.55 -24.80
C VAL A 484 -27.66 -25.25 -24.96
N LYS A 485 -27.54 -24.52 -23.86
CA LYS A 485 -26.81 -23.27 -23.77
C LYS A 485 -25.90 -23.29 -22.55
N LEU A 486 -24.61 -23.04 -22.77
CA LEU A 486 -23.59 -23.00 -21.72
C LEU A 486 -23.13 -21.56 -21.48
N SER A 487 -22.93 -21.19 -20.23
CA SER A 487 -22.34 -19.92 -19.84
C SER A 487 -21.28 -20.18 -18.77
N ALA A 488 -20.02 -20.15 -19.17
CA ALA A 488 -18.87 -20.24 -18.28
C ALA A 488 -18.14 -18.89 -18.23
N VAL A 489 -18.08 -18.28 -17.05
CA VAL A 489 -17.44 -16.97 -16.84
C VAL A 489 -16.27 -17.14 -15.88
N CYS A 490 -15.07 -16.77 -16.28
CA CYS A 490 -13.89 -16.86 -15.42
C CYS A 490 -14.08 -16.08 -14.12
N ALA A 491 -13.47 -16.59 -13.05
CA ALA A 491 -13.32 -15.83 -11.82
C ALA A 491 -12.50 -14.55 -12.10
N PRO A 492 -12.56 -13.55 -11.19
CA PRO A 492 -11.75 -12.35 -11.32
C PRO A 492 -10.27 -12.71 -11.49
N SER A 493 -9.54 -11.88 -12.23
CA SER A 493 -8.11 -12.07 -12.49
C SER A 493 -7.73 -13.29 -13.35
N LEU A 494 -8.71 -13.97 -13.96
CA LEU A 494 -8.48 -15.09 -14.89
C LEU A 494 -9.05 -14.83 -16.29
N GLN A 495 -8.35 -15.34 -17.29
CA GLN A 495 -8.73 -15.34 -18.69
C GLN A 495 -8.25 -16.61 -19.39
N GLY A 496 -8.56 -16.74 -20.69
CA GLY A 496 -8.25 -17.93 -21.47
C GLY A 496 -9.46 -18.85 -21.60
N SER A 497 -9.35 -19.84 -22.49
CA SER A 497 -10.45 -20.73 -22.85
C SER A 497 -10.92 -21.61 -21.69
N LEU A 498 -10.02 -21.88 -20.73
CA LEU A 498 -10.24 -22.65 -19.52
C LEU A 498 -9.98 -21.81 -18.27
N CYS A 499 -9.93 -20.48 -18.36
CA CYS A 499 -9.60 -19.57 -17.26
C CYS A 499 -8.23 -19.84 -16.63
N GLU A 500 -7.26 -20.26 -17.44
CA GLU A 500 -5.95 -20.75 -17.04
C GLU A 500 -4.89 -19.65 -16.90
N ASN A 501 -5.12 -18.49 -17.52
CA ASN A 501 -4.14 -17.41 -17.58
C ASN A 501 -4.50 -16.29 -16.61
N TYR A 502 -3.51 -15.77 -15.90
CA TYR A 502 -3.68 -14.56 -15.10
C TYR A 502 -3.93 -13.34 -15.98
N VAL A 503 -4.85 -12.49 -15.56
CA VAL A 503 -5.04 -11.15 -16.12
C VAL A 503 -5.15 -10.16 -14.97
N ALA A 504 -4.57 -8.98 -15.15
CA ALA A 504 -4.67 -7.94 -14.16
C ALA A 504 -6.12 -7.48 -14.01
N SER A 505 -6.60 -7.37 -12.77
CA SER A 505 -7.94 -6.88 -12.47
C SER A 505 -7.84 -5.72 -11.49
N PRO A 506 -7.66 -4.48 -11.98
CA PRO A 506 -7.63 -3.33 -11.09
C PRO A 506 -8.95 -3.23 -10.33
N ASP A 507 -8.87 -2.94 -9.03
CA ASP A 507 -10.04 -2.79 -8.15
C ASP A 507 -10.95 -1.62 -8.58
N TYR A 508 -10.42 -0.70 -9.42
CA TYR A 508 -11.09 0.52 -9.84
C TYR A 508 -11.12 0.66 -11.36
N GLN A 509 -12.28 1.03 -11.90
CA GLN A 509 -12.28 1.77 -13.16
C GLN A 509 -11.67 3.14 -12.86
N VAL A 510 -10.57 3.49 -13.54
CA VAL A 510 -10.24 4.89 -13.74
C VAL A 510 -11.39 5.43 -14.59
N LEU A 511 -12.38 6.03 -13.95
CA LEU A 511 -13.17 7.04 -14.62
C LEU A 511 -12.17 8.14 -14.97
N LEU A 512 -11.66 8.08 -16.20
CA LEU A 512 -11.17 9.27 -16.89
C LEU A 512 -12.42 10.14 -17.07
N CYS A 513 -12.80 10.87 -16.03
CA CYS A 513 -13.74 11.96 -16.17
C CYS A 513 -12.95 13.16 -16.68
N ASP A 514 -12.70 13.20 -17.98
CA ASP A 514 -12.59 14.49 -18.65
C ASP A 514 -14.01 14.90 -19.05
N GLY A 515 -14.49 15.97 -18.42
CA GLY A 515 -15.57 16.80 -18.96
C GLY A 515 -16.99 16.23 -18.95
N ALA A 516 -17.81 16.81 -18.06
CA ALA A 516 -19.25 17.07 -18.21
C ALA A 516 -20.16 16.03 -18.92
N THR A 517 -21.13 15.57 -18.12
CA THR A 517 -22.47 15.04 -18.45
C THR A 517 -22.65 13.55 -18.71
N TRP A 518 -23.55 13.01 -17.88
CA TRP A 518 -24.14 11.68 -17.91
C TRP A 518 -25.07 11.56 -19.11
N LEU A 519 -24.65 10.87 -20.17
CA LEU A 519 -25.50 10.10 -21.10
C LEU A 519 -24.60 9.40 -22.13
N ALA A 520 -23.74 8.55 -21.61
CA ALA A 520 -23.20 7.35 -22.26
C ALA A 520 -22.28 6.64 -21.26
N CYS A 521 -22.81 5.62 -20.59
CA CYS A 521 -22.05 4.53 -19.99
C CYS A 521 -22.54 3.24 -20.64
#